data_AF-W8TXA7-F1
#
_entry.id   AF-W8TXA7-F1
#
_cell.length_a   1.000
_cell.length_b   1.000
_cell.length_c   1.000
_cell.angle_alpha   90.00
_cell.angle_beta   90.00
_cell.angle_gamma   90.00
#
_symmetry.space_group_name_H-M   'P 1'
#
loop_
_entity.id
_entity.type
_entity.pdbx_description
1 polymer ?
#
loop_
_entity_poly.entity_id
_entity_poly.type
_entity_poly.pdbx_seq_one_letter_code
_entity_poly.pdbx_strand_id
1 'polypeptide(L)'
;MALPRITQKEMTEREQRELKTLLDRARIAHGRVLTNSETNSIKKDYIDKLMVEREAEAKKARQLKKKQAYKPDPEASFSWSANTSTRGRR
;
A
#
# COMPACT_ATOMS: atom_id res chain seq x y z
N MET A 1 -3.75 6.61 -7.56
CA MET A 1 -2.40 7.21 -7.62
C MET A 1 -1.42 6.19 -7.10
N ALA A 2 -0.44 5.82 -7.93
CA ALA A 2 0.69 4.97 -7.51
C ALA A 2 1.50 5.75 -6.47
N LEU A 3 1.96 5.07 -5.44
CA LEU A 3 2.86 5.70 -4.46
C LEU A 3 4.21 5.98 -5.15
N PRO A 4 4.83 7.14 -4.91
CA PRO A 4 6.16 7.40 -5.44
C PRO A 4 7.12 6.32 -4.93
N ARG A 5 8.03 5.88 -5.81
CA ARG A 5 9.02 4.83 -5.47
C ARG A 5 9.86 5.32 -4.31
N ILE A 6 9.87 4.56 -3.22
CA ILE A 6 10.64 4.88 -2.04
C ILE A 6 12.12 5.01 -2.39
N THR A 7 12.70 6.12 -1.98
CA THR A 7 14.13 6.38 -2.13
C THR A 7 14.86 5.91 -0.88
N GLN A 8 16.17 5.66 -0.99
CA GLN A 8 16.94 5.13 0.14
C GLN A 8 16.93 6.05 1.39
N LYS A 9 16.71 7.36 1.20
CA LYS A 9 16.58 8.34 2.29
C LYS A 9 15.27 8.21 3.07
N GLU A 10 14.22 7.70 2.42
CA GLU A 10 12.89 7.54 3.01
C GLU A 10 12.73 6.19 3.73
N MET A 11 13.73 5.29 3.61
CA MET A 11 13.76 4.06 4.39
C MET A 11 14.04 4.35 5.86
N THR A 12 13.30 3.69 6.74
CA THR A 12 13.54 3.68 8.18
C THR A 12 14.90 3.07 8.51
N GLU A 13 15.46 3.40 9.68
CA GLU A 13 16.74 2.84 10.12
C GLU A 13 16.73 1.31 10.16
N ARG A 14 15.59 0.72 10.53
CA ARG A 14 15.41 -0.73 10.54
C ARG A 14 15.52 -1.30 9.13
N GLU A 15 14.79 -0.73 8.16
CA GLU A 15 14.83 -1.17 6.76
C GLU A 15 16.24 -1.00 6.17
N GLN A 16 16.99 0.03 6.57
CA GLN A 16 18.39 0.22 6.15
C GLN A 16 19.32 -0.83 6.76
N ARG A 17 19.14 -1.19 8.03
CA ARG A 17 19.91 -2.27 8.68
C ARG A 17 19.63 -3.61 8.02
N GLU A 18 18.37 -3.92 7.72
CA GLU A 18 17.98 -5.14 7.02
C GLU A 18 18.57 -5.21 5.59
N LEU A 19 18.56 -4.09 4.86
CA LEU A 19 19.24 -4.02 3.56
C LEU A 19 20.75 -4.27 3.69
N LYS A 20 21.39 -3.71 4.72
CA LYS A 20 22.83 -3.94 4.98
C LYS A 20 23.12 -5.41 5.26
N THR A 21 22.32 -6.07 6.10
CA THR A 21 22.54 -7.49 6.42
C THR A 21 22.32 -8.38 5.20
N LEU A 22 21.37 -8.05 4.32
CA LEU A 22 21.18 -8.76 3.05
C LEU A 22 22.41 -8.63 2.12
N LEU A 23 22.96 -7.42 2.00
CA LEU A 23 24.16 -7.19 1.20
C LEU A 23 25.38 -7.92 1.78
N ASP A 24 25.55 -7.91 3.10
CA ASP A 24 26.64 -8.62 3.77
C ASP A 24 26.50 -10.14 3.59
N ARG A 25 25.29 -10.68 3.70
CA ARG A 25 25.02 -12.11 3.44
C ARG A 25 25.33 -12.50 2.00
N ALA A 26 24.93 -11.68 1.03
CA ALA A 26 25.23 -11.92 -0.39
C ALA A 26 26.74 -11.86 -0.64
N ARG A 27 27.45 -10.91 -0.02
CA ARG A 27 28.91 -10.81 -0.11
C ARG A 27 29.60 -12.06 0.43
N ILE A 28 29.17 -12.58 1.60
CA ILE A 28 29.69 -13.82 2.17
C ILE A 28 29.41 -15.01 1.26
N ALA A 29 28.19 -15.11 0.71
CA ALA A 29 27.80 -16.20 -0.18
C ALA A 29 28.62 -16.24 -1.48
N HIS A 30 28.96 -15.07 -2.03
CA HIS A 30 29.82 -14.98 -3.22
C HIS A 30 31.32 -15.16 -2.91
N GLY A 31 31.75 -15.02 -1.65
CA GLY A 31 33.17 -15.09 -1.26
C GLY A 31 34.05 -13.97 -1.84
N ARG A 32 33.43 -12.97 -2.50
CA ARG A 32 34.10 -11.81 -3.10
C ARG A 32 33.26 -10.55 -2.89
N VAL A 33 33.83 -9.40 -3.21
CA VAL A 33 33.06 -8.15 -3.24
C VAL A 33 32.00 -8.24 -4.34
N LEU A 34 30.80 -7.77 -4.02
CA LEU A 34 29.69 -7.69 -4.97
C LEU A 34 30.00 -6.62 -6.03
N THR A 35 29.63 -6.90 -7.27
CA THR A 35 29.68 -5.90 -8.34
C THR A 35 28.57 -4.86 -8.15
N ASN A 36 28.72 -3.71 -8.81
CA ASN A 36 27.70 -2.65 -8.79
C ASN A 36 26.33 -3.18 -9.27
N SER A 37 26.30 -4.10 -10.24
CA SER A 37 25.06 -4.68 -10.74
C SER A 37 24.36 -5.56 -9.69
N GLU A 38 25.11 -6.43 -9.01
CA GLU A 38 24.60 -7.33 -7.97
C GLU A 38 24.07 -6.52 -6.78
N THR A 39 24.82 -5.52 -6.32
CA THR A 39 24.37 -4.64 -5.23
C THR A 39 23.11 -3.86 -5.61
N ASN A 40 23.03 -3.33 -6.83
CA ASN A 40 21.85 -2.60 -7.29
C ASN A 40 20.63 -3.50 -7.46
N SER A 41 20.80 -4.75 -7.92
CA SER A 41 19.72 -5.73 -7.98
C SER A 41 19.13 -5.99 -6.60
N ILE A 42 19.97 -6.30 -5.61
CA ILE A 42 19.53 -6.59 -4.23
C ILE A 42 18.79 -5.39 -3.64
N LYS A 43 19.30 -4.17 -3.85
CA LYS A 43 18.62 -2.94 -3.41
C LYS A 43 17.26 -2.77 -4.10
N LYS A 44 17.19 -3.02 -5.40
CA LYS A 44 15.97 -2.88 -6.19
C LYS A 44 14.89 -3.85 -5.71
N ASP A 45 15.24 -5.12 -5.56
CA ASP A 45 14.32 -6.17 -5.12
C ASP A 45 13.79 -5.90 -3.71
N TYR A 46 14.66 -5.41 -2.82
CA TYR A 46 14.27 -5.03 -1.47
C TYR A 46 13.33 -3.81 -1.45
N ILE A 47 13.63 -2.77 -2.25
CA ILE A 47 12.75 -1.61 -2.41
C ILE A 47 11.40 -2.02 -2.99
N ASP A 48 11.37 -2.89 -3.99
CA ASP A 48 10.13 -3.35 -4.61
C ASP A 48 9.28 -4.13 -3.59
N LYS A 49 9.90 -4.94 -2.71
CA LYS A 49 9.21 -5.60 -1.59
C LYS A 49 8.59 -4.58 -0.62
N LEU A 50 9.34 -3.57 -0.20
CA LEU A 50 8.83 -2.52 0.69
C LEU A 50 7.66 -1.76 0.05
N MET A 51 7.72 -1.48 -1.25
CA MET A 51 6.63 -0.83 -1.96
C MET A 51 5.34 -1.65 -1.91
N VAL A 52 5.42 -2.97 -2.12
CA VAL A 52 4.25 -3.86 -2.02
C VAL A 52 3.66 -3.86 -0.60
N GLU A 53 4.51 -3.87 0.43
CA GLU A 53 4.07 -3.82 1.83
C GLU A 53 3.35 -2.49 2.13
N ARG A 54 3.92 -1.36 1.71
CA ARG A 54 3.32 -0.02 1.88
C ARG A 54 2.00 0.13 1.12
N GLU A 55 1.91 -0.40 -0.10
CA GLU A 55 0.66 -0.40 -0.87
C GLU A 55 -0.44 -1.25 -0.21
N ALA A 56 -0.07 -2.41 0.34
CA ALA A 56 -0.98 -3.28 1.07
C ALA A 56 -1.50 -2.59 2.35
N GLU A 57 -0.63 -1.93 3.10
CA GLU A 57 -1.00 -1.12 4.26
C GLU A 57 -1.93 0.04 3.89
N ALA A 58 -1.60 0.79 2.83
CA ALA A 58 -2.44 1.88 2.33
C ALA A 58 -3.83 1.36 1.89
N LYS A 59 -3.90 0.19 1.25
CA LYS A 59 -5.16 -0.44 0.86
C LYS A 59 -5.99 -0.84 2.09
N LYS A 60 -5.37 -1.44 3.10
CA LYS A 60 -6.02 -1.78 4.38
C LYS A 60 -6.54 -0.52 5.08
N ALA A 61 -5.75 0.55 5.13
CA ALA A 61 -6.15 1.82 5.72
C ALA A 61 -7.36 2.44 4.99
N ARG A 62 -7.37 2.43 3.65
CA ARG A 62 -8.53 2.87 2.85
C ARG A 62 -9.78 2.04 3.12
N GLN A 63 -9.63 0.72 3.23
CA GLN A 63 -10.74 -0.17 3.57
C GLN A 63 -11.31 0.13 4.96
N LEU A 64 -10.43 0.33 5.96
CA LEU A 64 -10.85 0.70 7.31
C LEU A 64 -11.59 2.03 7.32
N LYS A 65 -11.05 3.06 6.64
CA LYS A 65 -11.70 4.36 6.51
C LYS A 65 -13.07 4.25 5.83
N LYS A 66 -13.20 3.43 4.78
CA LYS A 66 -14.48 3.19 4.11
C LYS A 66 -15.49 2.51 5.04
N LYS A 67 -15.06 1.52 5.82
CA LYS A 67 -15.91 0.85 6.82
C LYS A 67 -16.37 1.81 7.92
N GLN A 68 -15.49 2.67 8.42
CA GLN A 68 -15.83 3.68 9.44
C GLN A 68 -16.74 4.78 8.90
N ALA A 69 -16.54 5.21 7.65
CA ALA A 69 -17.39 6.20 6.99
C ALA A 69 -18.78 5.65 6.66
N TYR A 70 -18.90 4.34 6.45
CA TYR A 70 -20.18 3.68 6.23
C TYR A 70 -20.95 3.56 7.55
N LYS A 71 -21.80 4.56 7.83
CA LYS A 71 -22.82 4.52 8.89
C LYS A 71 -24.15 4.14 8.23
N PRO A 72 -24.56 2.86 8.23
CA PRO A 72 -25.89 2.50 7.75
C PRO A 72 -26.91 3.13 8.70
N ASP A 73 -27.78 3.97 8.16
CA ASP A 73 -28.89 4.55 8.90
C ASP A 73 -30.09 3.59 8.79
N PRO A 74 -30.48 2.88 9.88
CA PRO A 74 -31.53 1.87 9.83
C PRO A 74 -32.93 2.46 9.60
N GLU A 75 -33.12 3.78 9.80
CA GLU A 75 -34.39 4.47 9.56
C GLU A 75 -34.51 5.05 8.13
N ALA A 76 -33.40 5.15 7.39
CA ALA A 76 -33.38 5.70 6.03
C ALA A 76 -33.86 4.66 4.99
N SER A 77 -35.11 4.23 5.10
CA SER A 77 -35.77 3.45 4.06
C SER A 77 -36.12 4.36 2.88
N PHE A 78 -35.35 4.28 1.79
CA PHE A 78 -35.64 5.01 0.56
C PHE A 78 -36.98 4.53 -0.03
N SER A 79 -38.04 5.30 0.19
CA SER A 79 -39.38 5.02 -0.33
C SER A 79 -39.54 5.55 -1.76
N TRP A 80 -39.56 4.63 -2.73
CA TRP A 80 -39.80 4.95 -4.15
C TRP A 80 -41.19 5.56 -4.44
N SER A 81 -42.16 5.40 -3.54
CA SER A 81 -43.51 5.93 -3.71
C SER A 81 -43.68 7.36 -3.20
N ALA A 82 -42.74 7.87 -2.39
CA ALA A 82 -42.86 9.18 -1.75
C ALA A 82 -42.81 10.38 -2.71
N ASN A 83 -42.36 10.18 -3.96
CA ASN A 83 -42.28 11.23 -4.99
C ASN A 83 -43.21 10.98 -6.20
N THR A 84 -44.23 10.13 -6.06
CA THR A 84 -45.24 9.97 -7.11
C THR A 84 -46.22 11.15 -7.03
N SER A 85 -46.06 12.13 -7.93
CA SER A 85 -46.99 13.26 -8.06
C SER A 85 -48.42 12.73 -8.29
N THR A 86 -49.38 13.17 -7.48
CA THR A 86 -50.82 12.85 -7.61
C THR A 86 -51.49 13.49 -8.84
N ARG A 87 -50.74 14.16 -9.72
CA ARG A 87 -51.28 14.79 -10.93
C ARG A 87 -51.56 13.72 -12.01
N GLY A 88 -52.64 12.99 -11.80
CA GLY A 88 -53.14 11.95 -12.70
C GLY A 88 -54.48 11.35 -12.26
N ARG A 89 -55.28 12.03 -11.43
CA ARG A 89 -56.71 11.71 -11.33
C ARG A 89 -57.48 12.62 -12.27
N ARG A 90 -58.18 11.97 -13.20
CA ARG A 90 -58.98 12.50 -14.30
C ARG A 90 -59.94 13.59 -13.86
#